data_AF-A0A2M7ZWG6-F1
#
_entry.id   AF-A0A2M7ZWG6-F1
#
_cell.length_a   1.000
_cell.length_b   1.000
_cell.length_c   1.000
_cell.angle_alpha   90.00
_cell.angle_beta   90.00
_cell.angle_gamma   90.00
#
_symmetry.space_group_name_H-M   'P 1'
#
loop_
_entity.id
_entity.type
_entity.pdbx_description
1 polymer ?
#
loop_
_entity_poly.entity_id
_entity_poly.type
_entity_poly.pdbx_seq_one_letter_code
_entity_poly.pdbx_strand_id
1 'polypeptide(L)' 'MTQQIVCSKCNSEYTYEDRGLMICSQCAHEWTPREASSDSDERIVKDANGNVLKDGDSVTVIKDLKVKGSSSVVKVGT' A
#
# COMPACT_ATOMS: atom_id res chain seq x y z
N MET A 1 17.25 14.10 -21.25
CA MET A 1 17.48 12.82 -20.54
C MET A 1 16.12 12.20 -20.26
N THR A 2 15.62 11.39 -21.19
CA THR A 2 14.31 10.72 -21.07
C THR A 2 14.42 9.61 -20.03
N GLN A 3 13.55 9.66 -19.01
CA GLN A 3 13.43 8.57 -18.03
C GLN A 3 12.91 7.33 -18.76
N GLN A 4 13.76 6.33 -18.86
CA GLN A 4 13.46 5.07 -19.52
C GLN A 4 12.83 4.13 -18.51
N ILE A 5 11.56 3.80 -18.70
CA ILE A 5 10.84 2.89 -17.81
C ILE A 5 10.93 1.49 -18.41
N VAL A 6 11.69 0.63 -17.76
CA VAL A 6 11.94 -0.74 -18.20
C VAL A 6 10.77 -1.64 -17.76
N CYS A 7 10.35 -2.57 -18.61
CA CYS A 7 9.29 -3.51 -18.28
C CYS A 7 9.72 -4.50 -17.19
N SER A 8 8.96 -4.61 -16.09
CA SER A 8 9.28 -5.50 -14.96
C SER A 8 9.15 -7.00 -15.26
N LYS A 9 8.44 -7.38 -16.34
CA LYS A 9 8.23 -8.79 -16.72
C LYS A 9 9.37 -9.37 -17.57
N CYS A 10 9.91 -8.55 -18.47
CA CYS A 10 10.89 -9.02 -19.46
C CYS A 10 12.15 -8.16 -19.51
N ASN A 11 12.30 -7.21 -18.59
CA ASN A 11 13.43 -6.29 -18.43
C ASN A 11 13.80 -5.51 -19.71
N SER A 12 12.82 -5.31 -20.59
CA SER A 12 13.01 -4.70 -21.92
C SER A 12 12.79 -3.19 -21.85
N GLU A 13 13.61 -2.46 -22.59
CA GLU A 13 13.61 -0.98 -22.67
C GLU A 13 12.52 -0.46 -23.63
N TYR A 14 11.90 -1.36 -24.39
CA TYR A 14 10.86 -1.03 -25.38
C TYR A 14 9.48 -0.98 -24.72
N THR A 15 9.22 0.13 -24.05
CA THR A 15 7.92 0.46 -23.45
C THR A 15 7.38 1.74 -24.07
N TYR A 16 6.06 1.83 -24.27
CA TYR A 16 5.40 3.01 -24.82
C TYR A 16 4.12 3.32 -24.04
N GLU A 17 3.71 4.58 -24.04
CA GLU A 17 2.46 5.00 -23.42
C GLU A 17 1.30 4.88 -24.43
N ASP A 18 0.22 4.20 -24.04
CA ASP A 18 -1.07 4.22 -24.72
C ASP A 18 -2.15 4.70 -23.73
N ARG A 19 -2.72 5.87 -24.01
CA ARG A 19 -3.88 6.42 -23.25
C ARG A 19 -3.68 6.45 -21.72
N GLY A 20 -2.44 6.60 -21.24
CA GLY A 20 -2.09 6.64 -19.82
C GLY A 20 -1.68 5.29 -19.19
N LEU A 21 -1.64 4.22 -19.98
CA LEU A 21 -1.03 2.94 -19.65
C LEU A 21 0.34 2.85 -20.30
N MET A 22 1.31 2.22 -19.64
CA MET A 22 2.56 1.80 -20.27
C MET A 22 2.45 0.36 -20.72
N ILE A 23 2.83 0.14 -21.98
CA ILE A 23 2.73 -1.15 -22.65
C ILE A 23 4.12 -1.57 -23.12
N CYS A 24 4.50 -2.81 -22.85
CA CYS A 24 5.72 -3.40 -23.37
C CYS A 24 5.48 -4.09 -24.71
N SER A 25 6.22 -3.70 -25.76
CA SER A 25 6.09 -4.29 -27.10
C SER A 25 6.62 -5.72 -27.21
N GLN A 26 7.44 -6.18 -26.26
CA GLN A 26 8.06 -7.50 -26.28
C GLN A 26 7.21 -8.59 -25.60
N CYS A 27 6.50 -8.24 -24.53
CA CYS A 27 5.74 -9.19 -23.73
C CYS A 27 4.25 -8.85 -23.58
N ALA A 28 3.79 -7.76 -24.21
CA ALA A 28 2.42 -7.25 -24.09
C ALA A 28 1.96 -7.03 -22.64
N HIS A 29 2.90 -6.76 -21.73
CA HIS A 29 2.56 -6.38 -20.37
C HIS A 29 2.09 -4.92 -20.35
N GLU A 30 0.98 -4.67 -19.67
CA GLU A 30 0.34 -3.37 -19.54
C GLU A 30 0.34 -3.00 -18.05
N TRP A 31 0.84 -1.82 -17.71
CA TRP A 31 0.86 -1.30 -16.34
C TRP A 31 0.71 0.22 -16.34
N THR A 32 0.12 0.81 -15.32
CA THR A 32 0.13 2.28 -15.21
C THR A 32 1.39 2.72 -14.45
N PRO A 33 2.05 3.83 -14.86
CA PRO A 33 3.15 4.39 -14.09
C PRO A 33 2.69 4.91 -12.71
N ARG A 34 1.38 5.10 -12.54
CA ARG A 34 0.76 5.59 -11.31
C ARG A 34 0.50 4.50 -10.27
N GLU A 35 0.30 3.25 -10.70
CA GLU A 35 0.16 2.08 -9.81
C GLU A 35 1.50 1.68 -9.17
N ALA A 36 2.65 2.08 -9.74
CA ALA A 36 3.94 2.00 -9.03
C ALA A 36 4.00 2.95 -7.80
N SER A 37 3.02 3.86 -7.68
CA SER A 37 2.76 4.70 -6.51
C SER A 37 1.42 4.39 -5.84
N SER A 38 0.74 3.29 -6.21
CA SER A 38 -0.22 2.63 -5.31
C SER A 38 0.59 1.93 -4.23
N ASP A 39 1.24 2.74 -3.38
CA ASP A 39 1.23 2.45 -1.95
C ASP A 39 -0.23 2.20 -1.66
N SER A 40 -0.56 0.92 -1.49
CA SER A 40 -1.86 0.53 -1.05
C SER A 40 -2.17 1.44 0.12
N ASP A 41 -3.31 2.13 0.09
CA ASP A 41 -3.96 2.66 1.29
C ASP A 41 -4.35 1.49 2.23
N GLU A 42 -3.54 0.43 2.32
CA GLU A 42 -3.32 -0.29 3.54
C GLU A 42 -2.79 0.76 4.50
N ARG A 43 -3.73 1.44 5.19
CA ARG A 43 -3.40 2.23 6.36
C ARG A 43 -2.45 1.38 7.18
N ILE A 44 -1.17 1.76 7.19
CA ILE A 44 -0.17 1.02 7.93
C ILE A 44 -0.47 1.27 9.40
N VAL A 45 -1.33 0.44 9.98
CA VAL A 45 -1.69 0.52 11.39
C VAL A 45 -0.51 -0.05 12.15
N LYS A 46 0.20 0.81 12.87
CA LYS A 46 1.32 0.39 13.70
C LYS A 46 0.87 0.30 15.14
N ASP A 47 1.35 -0.72 15.84
CA ASP A 47 1.22 -0.81 17.29
C ASP A 47 2.14 0.22 17.99
N ALA A 48 1.94 0.44 19.29
CA ALA A 48 2.80 1.26 20.14
C ALA A 48 4.29 0.86 20.11
N ASN A 49 4.59 -0.40 19.78
CA ASN A 49 5.95 -0.91 19.61
C ASN A 49 6.53 -0.72 18.19
N GLY A 50 5.76 -0.14 17.26
CA GLY A 50 6.20 0.12 15.88
C GLY A 50 6.04 -1.05 14.91
N ASN A 51 5.43 -2.16 15.34
CA ASN A 51 5.11 -3.30 14.48
C ASN A 51 3.92 -2.97 13.57
N VAL A 52 4.00 -3.36 12.30
CA VAL A 52 2.91 -3.24 11.34
C VAL A 52 1.87 -4.33 11.62
N LEU A 53 0.67 -3.91 11.99
CA LEU A 53 -0.46 -4.80 12.26
C LEU A 53 -1.16 -5.16 10.95
N LYS A 54 -1.60 -6.42 10.87
CA LYS A 54 -2.39 -6.95 9.76
C LYS A 54 -3.76 -7.37 10.26
N ASP A 55 -4.70 -7.46 9.33
CA ASP A 55 -6.04 -8.00 9.62
C ASP A 55 -5.92 -9.43 10.20
N GLY A 56 -6.53 -9.65 11.36
CA GLY A 56 -6.46 -10.92 12.11
C GLY A 56 -5.41 -10.98 13.23
N ASP A 57 -4.64 -9.92 13.48
CA ASP A 57 -3.71 -9.86 14.61
C ASP A 57 -4.40 -9.43 15.92
N SER A 58 -4.06 -10.09 17.03
CA SER A 58 -4.60 -9.77 18.36
C SER A 58 -3.86 -8.57 18.97
N VAL A 59 -4.49 -7.39 18.92
CA VAL A 59 -3.97 -6.18 19.58
C VAL A 59 -4.42 -6.11 21.03
N THR A 60 -3.63 -5.44 21.87
CA THR A 60 -4.00 -5.16 23.26
C THR A 60 -3.87 -3.68 23.54
N VAL A 61 -4.92 -3.09 24.10
CA VAL A 61 -4.93 -1.66 24.42
C VAL A 61 -4.01 -1.37 25.61
N ILE A 62 -2.98 -0.53 25.41
CA ILE A 62 -2.00 -0.14 26.44
C ILE A 62 -2.39 1.11 27.27
N LYS A 63 -3.39 1.87 26.82
CA LYS A 63 -3.86 3.11 27.46
C LYS A 63 -5.36 3.25 27.29
N ASP A 64 -6.03 3.86 28.27
CA ASP A 64 -7.47 4.06 28.23
C ASP A 64 -7.89 4.91 27.02
N LEU A 65 -8.73 4.34 26.16
CA LEU A 65 -9.29 5.03 25.01
C LEU A 65 -10.72 5.46 25.33
N LYS A 66 -10.94 6.77 25.40
CA LYS A 66 -12.28 7.34 25.51
C LYS A 66 -12.91 7.39 24.12
N VAL A 67 -13.88 6.51 23.86
CA VAL A 67 -14.59 6.47 22.58
C VAL A 67 -15.54 7.66 22.48
N LYS A 68 -15.34 8.52 21.48
CA LYS A 68 -16.22 9.66 21.24
C LYS A 68 -17.56 9.16 20.68
N GLY A 69 -18.64 9.33 21.42
CA GLY A 69 -19.99 8.90 21.02
C GLY A 69 -20.53 7.64 21.72
N SER A 70 -19.78 7.08 22.67
CA SER A 70 -20.26 5.99 23.54
C SER A 70 -19.84 6.25 24.99
N SER A 71 -20.69 5.87 25.94
CA SER A 71 -20.41 5.98 27.38
C SER A 71 -19.36 4.96 27.87
N SER A 72 -18.87 4.11 26.97
CA SER A 72 -17.97 3.00 27.27
C SER A 72 -16.52 3.40 27.04
N VAL A 73 -15.70 3.19 28.07
CA VAL A 73 -14.25 3.37 28.02
C VAL A 73 -13.62 2.01 27.70
N VAL A 74 -12.76 1.96 26.69
CA VAL A 74 -11.94 0.76 26.44
C VAL A 74 -10.80 0.80 27.46
N LYS A 75 -10.88 -0.09 28.45
CA LYS A 75 -9.88 -0.22 29.50
C LYS A 75 -8.66 -0.97 28.97
N VAL A 76 -7.51 -0.70 29.59
CA VAL A 76 -6.26 -1.44 29.34
C VAL A 76 -6.49 -2.96 29.43
N GLY A 77 -5.97 -3.71 28.45
CA GLY A 77 -5.98 -5.18 28.46
C GLY A 77 -7.06 -5.90 27.63
N THR A 78 -7.77 -5.22 26.74
CA THR A 78 -8.69 -5.84 25.76
C THR A 78 -8.28 -5.48 24.34
#